data_AF-A0A4Q1A9I6-F1
#
_entry.id   AF-A0A4Q1A9I6-F1
#
_cell.length_a   1.000
_cell.length_b   1.000
_cell.length_c   1.000
_cell.angle_alpha   90.00
_cell.angle_beta   90.00
_cell.angle_gamma   90.00
#
_symmetry.space_group_name_H-M   'P 1'
#
loop_
_entity.id
_entity.type
_entity.pdbx_description
1 polymer ?
#
loop_
_entity_poly.entity_id
_entity_poly.type
_entity_poly.pdbx_seq_one_letter_code
_entity_poly.pdbx_strand_id
1 'polypeptide(L)' 'EELESLIENQEKEAIAQKAHYIKNSCLNVALDDICQLLQKLEKIDIESIDSNKLLNEIKSNIEKIV' A
#
# COMPACT_ATOMS: atom_id res chain seq x y z
N GLU A 1 0.20 -11.42 1.07
CA GLU A 1 0.73 -11.98 2.33
C GLU A 1 1.72 -11.03 3.01
N GLU A 2 2.84 -10.63 2.39
CA GLU A 2 3.88 -9.87 3.13
C GLU A 2 3.48 -8.46 3.62
N LEU A 3 2.69 -7.69 2.85
CA LEU A 3 2.23 -6.37 3.30
C LEU A 3 1.12 -6.45 4.36
N GLU A 4 0.30 -7.51 4.31
CA GLU A 4 -0.76 -7.78 5.29
C GLU A 4 -0.19 -8.04 6.67
N SER A 5 0.78 -8.94 6.77
CA SER A 5 1.40 -9.26 8.05
C SER A 5 2.08 -8.04 8.67
N LEU A 6 2.69 -7.16 7.86
CA LEU A 6 3.29 -5.92 8.34
C LEU A 6 2.24 -4.94 8.91
N ILE A 7 1.06 -4.85 8.27
CA ILE A 7 -0.06 -4.03 8.74
C ILE A 7 -0.64 -4.60 10.04
N GLU A 8 -0.86 -5.91 10.11
CA GLU A 8 -1.37 -6.59 11.31
C GLU A 8 -0.43 -6.42 12.51
N ASN A 9 0.89 -6.51 12.27
CA ASN A 9 1.92 -6.32 13.29
C ASN A 9 2.21 -4.83 13.60
N GLN A 10 1.54 -3.90 12.91
CA GLN A 10 1.75 -2.45 13.05
C GLN A 10 3.21 -2.00 12.86
N GLU A 11 3.96 -2.67 11.98
CA GLU A 11 5.36 -2.40 11.71
C GLU A 11 5.53 -1.18 10.79
N LYS A 12 5.24 0.02 11.31
CA LYS A 12 5.11 1.28 10.55
C LYS A 12 6.26 1.53 9.55
N GLU A 13 7.51 1.33 9.95
CA GLU A 13 8.67 1.51 9.07
C GLU A 13 8.72 0.49 7.93
N ALA A 14 8.43 -0.79 8.24
CA ALA A 14 8.41 -1.85 7.25
C ALA A 14 7.23 -1.68 6.27
N ILE A 15 6.06 -1.26 6.77
CA ILE A 15 4.91 -0.89 5.93
C ILE A 15 5.31 0.21 4.94
N ALA A 16 5.94 1.29 5.42
CA ALA A 16 6.33 2.41 4.58
C ALA A 16 7.35 2.01 3.51
N GLN A 17 8.37 1.22 3.89
CA GLN A 17 9.37 0.71 2.94
C GLN A 17 8.74 -0.22 1.90
N LYS A 18 7.85 -1.12 2.33
CA LYS A 18 7.17 -2.04 1.42
C LYS A 18 6.21 -1.30 0.49
N ALA A 19 5.47 -0.33 1.00
CA ALA A 19 4.59 0.53 0.21
C ALA A 19 5.38 1.30 -0.86
N HIS A 20 6.54 1.86 -0.49
CA HIS A 20 7.43 2.55 -1.42
C HIS A 20 7.94 1.60 -2.52
N TYR A 21 8.37 0.39 -2.16
CA TYR A 21 8.81 -0.62 -3.11
C TYR A 21 7.73 -0.96 -4.13
N ILE A 22 6.52 -1.29 -3.66
CA ILE A 22 5.38 -1.62 -4.52
C ILE A 22 5.00 -0.40 -5.39
N LYS A 23 5.02 0.82 -4.82
CA LYS A 23 4.70 2.05 -5.56
C LYS A 23 5.62 2.23 -6.76
N ASN A 24 6.93 2.02 -6.56
CA ASN A 24 7.90 2.12 -7.65
C ASN A 24 7.65 1.05 -8.73
N SER A 25 7.25 -0.16 -8.34
CA SER A 25 6.83 -1.19 -9.29
C SER A 25 5.58 -0.78 -10.07
N CYS A 26 4.56 -0.22 -9.40
CA CYS A 26 3.32 0.26 -10.01
C CYS A 26 3.52 1.48 -10.94
N LEU A 27 4.48 2.35 -10.61
CA LEU A 27 4.81 3.52 -11.43
C LEU A 27 5.35 3.11 -12.81
N ASN A 28 6.15 2.03 -12.86
CA ASN A 28 6.70 1.51 -14.10
C ASN A 28 5.65 0.94 -15.06
N VAL A 29 4.45 0.62 -14.55
CA VAL A 29 3.33 0.06 -15.31
C VAL A 29 2.13 1.02 -15.39
N ALA A 30 2.33 2.31 -15.08
CA ALA A 30 1.33 3.38 -15.14
C ALA A 30 0.05 3.10 -14.32
N LEU A 31 0.18 2.42 -13.17
CA LEU A 31 -0.92 2.18 -12.24
C LEU A 31 -1.09 3.33 -11.24
N ASP A 32 -1.41 4.52 -11.77
CA ASP A 32 -1.42 5.78 -11.01
C ASP A 32 -2.37 5.75 -9.80
N ASP A 33 -3.55 5.12 -9.94
CA ASP A 33 -4.53 4.98 -8.85
C ASP A 33 -3.96 4.16 -7.68
N ILE A 34 -3.24 3.08 -8.00
CA ILE A 34 -2.58 2.24 -6.99
C ILE A 34 -1.38 2.98 -6.38
N CYS A 35 -0.62 3.73 -7.19
CA CYS A 35 0.48 4.58 -6.70
C CYS A 35 -0.01 5.61 -5.67
N GLN A 36 -1.18 6.22 -5.87
CA GLN A 36 -1.76 7.16 -4.90
C GLN A 36 -2.14 6.49 -3.58
N LEU A 37 -2.69 5.27 -3.63
CA LEU A 37 -3.03 4.50 -2.43
C LEU A 37 -1.78 4.08 -1.66
N LEU A 38 -0.74 3.62 -2.36
CA LEU A 38 0.54 3.25 -1.77
C LEU A 38 1.28 4.47 -1.20
N GLN A 39 1.15 5.64 -1.82
CA GLN A 39 1.72 6.88 -1.29
C GLN A 39 1.04 7.32 0.02
N LYS A 40 -0.27 7.04 0.19
CA LYS A 40 -0.96 7.26 1.47
C LYS A 40 -0.48 6.27 2.53
N LEU A 41 -0.20 5.02 2.13
CA LEU A 41 0.33 3.98 3.01
C LEU A 41 1.80 4.24 3.42
N GLU A 42 2.59 4.84 2.51
CA GLU A 42 3.97 5.27 2.74
C GLU A 42 4.07 6.45 3.71
N LYS A 43 3.09 7.36 3.70
CA LYS A 43 3.04 8.48 4.64
C LYS A 43 2.70 7.96 6.03
N ILE A 44 3.66 8.10 6.94
CA ILE A 44 3.77 7.51 8.29
C ILE A 44 2.62 7.89 9.27
N ASP A 45 1.62 8.68 8.84
CA ASP A 45 0.49 9.08 9.67
C ASP A 45 -0.63 8.01 9.72
N ILE A 46 -0.19 6.76 9.91
CA ILE A 46 -1.00 5.54 10.06
C ILE A 46 -2.02 5.68 11.21
N GLU A 47 -1.79 6.56 12.18
CA GLU A 47 -2.70 6.77 13.31
C GLU A 47 -4.05 7.40 12.91
N SER A 48 -4.13 8.06 11.75
CA SER A 48 -5.40 8.60 11.22
C SER A 48 -5.96 7.80 10.04
N ILE A 49 -5.15 6.92 9.45
CA ILE A 49 -5.46 6.21 8.21
C ILE A 49 -5.66 4.73 8.53
N ASP A 50 -6.84 4.21 8.19
CA ASP A 50 -7.13 2.78 8.29
C ASP A 50 -6.33 2.01 7.23
N SER A 51 -5.13 1.53 7.62
CA SER A 51 -4.21 0.80 6.75
C SER A 51 -4.83 -0.47 6.16
N ASN A 52 -5.74 -1.13 6.90
CA ASN A 52 -6.47 -2.30 6.41
C ASN A 52 -7.43 -1.91 5.28
N LYS A 53 -8.11 -0.77 5.42
CA LYS A 53 -8.97 -0.24 4.36
C LYS A 53 -8.18 0.09 3.09
N LEU A 54 -7.04 0.78 3.23
CA LEU A 54 -6.18 1.09 2.08
C LEU A 54 -5.66 -0.16 1.38
N LEU A 55 -5.24 -1.16 2.15
CA LEU A 55 -4.77 -2.43 1.61
C LEU A 55 -5.85 -3.15 0.82
N ASN A 56 -7.09 -3.18 1.33
CA ASN A 56 -8.23 -3.77 0.63
C ASN A 56 -8.55 -3.02 -0.68
N GLU A 57 -8.48 -1.68 -0.68
CA GLU A 57 -8.64 -0.88 -1.89
C GLU A 57 -7.54 -1.17 -2.93
N ILE A 58 -6.28 -1.30 -2.49
CA ILE A 58 -5.16 -1.67 -3.36
C ILE A 58 -5.41 -3.03 -4.00
N LYS A 59 -5.79 -4.04 -3.20
CA LYS A 59 -6.07 -5.40 -3.69
C LYS A 59 -7.21 -5.41 -4.71
N SER A 60 -8.33 -4.73 -4.40
CA SER A 60 -9.47 -4.66 -5.31
C SER A 60 -9.13 -3.98 -6.63
N ASN A 61 -8.25 -2.97 -6.62
CA ASN A 61 -7.80 -2.34 -7.85
C ASN A 61 -6.85 -3.24 -8.66
N ILE A 62 -5.99 -4.01 -8.00
CA ILE A 62 -5.16 -5.03 -8.67
C ILE A 62 -6.04 -6.10 -9.33
N GLU A 63 -7.07 -6.61 -8.65
CA GLU A 63 -8.01 -7.59 -9.20
C GLU A 63 -8.81 -7.09 -10.41
N LYS A 64 -8.95 -5.76 -10.59
CA LYS A 64 -9.60 -5.20 -11.78
C LYS A 64 -8.68 -5.12 -13.00
N ILE A 65 -7.37 -5.23 -12.78
CA ILE A 65 -6.33 -5.14 -13.83
C ILE A 65 -6.00 -6.52 -14.39
N VAL A 66 -6.11 -7.57 -13.56
CA VAL A 66 -5.83 -8.97 -13.90
C VAL A 66 -7.09 -9.66 -14.39
#